data_AF-A0A0Q8R4S9-F1
#
_entry.id   AF-A0A0Q8R4S9-F1
#
_cell.length_a   1.000
_cell.length_b   1.000
_cell.length_c   1.000
_cell.angle_alpha   90.00
_cell.angle_beta   90.00
_cell.angle_gamma   90.00
#
_symmetry.space_group_name_H-M   'P 1'
#
loop_
_entity.id
_entity.type
_entity.pdbx_description
1 polymer ?
#
loop_
_entity_poly.entity_id
_entity_poly.type
_entity_poly.pdbx_seq_one_letter_code
_entity_poly.pdbx_strand_id
1 'polypeptide(L)' 'MFIEIGDGWHVNLAHIAKIHVVDQGGAGTILKLYSLTNDHLGDFNATSPEELMRVLNLVHSYGKIPTPE' A
#
# COMPACT_ATOMS: atom_id res chain seq x y z
N MET A 1 13.41 3.76 0.97
CA MET A 1 13.25 3.49 -0.47
C MET A 1 11.81 3.84 -0.83
N PHE A 2 11.62 4.72 -1.81
CA PHE A 2 10.28 5.16 -2.24
C PHE A 2 9.85 4.33 -3.43
N ILE A 3 8.59 3.91 -3.46
CA ILE A 3 8.02 3.32 -4.66
C ILE A 3 7.03 4.31 -5.24
N GLU A 4 7.20 4.59 -6.53
CA GLU A 4 6.24 5.34 -7.31
C GLU A 4 5.08 4.41 -7.70
N ILE A 5 3.90 4.69 -7.16
CA ILE A 5 2.69 3.92 -7.46
C ILE A 5 1.69 4.86 -8.14
N GLY A 6 1.86 5.07 -9.45
CA GLY A 6 0.99 5.95 -10.25
C GLY A 6 1.13 7.44 -9.89
N ASP A 7 0.82 8.31 -10.86
CA ASP A 7 0.71 9.78 -10.80
C ASP A 7 1.45 10.49 -9.64
N GLY A 8 2.75 10.22 -9.46
CA GLY A 8 3.61 10.93 -8.51
C GLY A 8 3.54 10.52 -7.02
N TRP A 9 2.92 9.39 -6.68
CA TRP A 9 2.86 8.92 -5.29
C TRP A 9 4.18 8.35 -4.81
N HIS A 10 4.78 8.95 -3.78
CA HIS A 10 5.99 8.44 -3.13
C HIS A 10 5.66 7.86 -1.76
N VAL A 11 5.48 6.54 -1.67
CA VAL A 11 5.25 5.88 -0.37
C VAL A 11 6.52 5.18 0.09
N ASN A 12 6.98 5.49 1.31
CA ASN A 12 8.05 4.75 1.97
C ASN A 12 7.48 3.47 2.58
N LEU A 13 7.64 2.35 1.88
CA LEU A 13 7.10 1.05 2.29
C LEU A 13 7.67 0.55 3.63
N ALA A 14 8.85 1.01 4.05
CA ALA A 14 9.44 0.61 5.33
C ALA A 14 8.61 1.07 6.54
N HIS A 15 7.73 2.05 6.36
CA HIS A 15 6.86 2.54 7.42
C HIS A 15 5.45 1.94 7.37
N ILE A 16 5.07 1.23 6.30
CA ILE A 16 3.75 0.60 6.23
C ILE A 16 3.79 -0.72 7.00
N ALA A 17 2.97 -0.82 8.04
CA ALA A 17 2.80 -2.06 8.80
C ALA A 17 1.44 -2.71 8.57
N LYS A 18 0.43 -1.90 8.22
CA LYS A 18 -0.95 -2.35 8.10
C LYS A 18 -1.60 -1.68 6.91
N ILE A 19 -2.35 -2.49 6.15
CA ILE A 19 -3.19 -2.03 5.04
C ILE A 19 -4.63 -2.37 5.38
N HIS A 20 -5.50 -1.38 5.30
CA HIS A 20 -6.94 -1.57 5.38
C HIS A 20 -7.53 -1.41 3.99
N VAL A 21 -8.15 -2.48 3.47
CA VAL A 21 -8.80 -2.51 2.17
C VAL A 21 -10.26 -2.09 2.34
N VAL A 22 -10.69 -1.05 1.63
CA VAL A 22 -12.06 -0.56 1.59
C VAL A 22 -12.56 -0.68 0.16
N ASP A 23 -13.40 -1.69 -0.10
CA ASP A 23 -14.12 -1.81 -1.38
C ASP A 23 -15.23 -0.76 -1.43
N GLN A 24 -15.24 0.05 -2.49
CA GLN A 24 -16.27 1.09 -2.67
C GLN A 24 -17.41 0.66 -3.60
N GLY A 25 -17.40 -0.58 -4.12
CA GLY A 25 -18.45 -1.09 -4.99
C GLY A 25 -18.50 -0.35 -6.33
N GLY A 26 -17.86 -0.89 -7.37
CA GLY A 26 -17.89 -0.35 -8.73
C GLY A 26 -17.10 0.94 -8.98
N ALA A 27 -16.64 1.64 -7.93
CA ALA A 27 -15.82 2.84 -8.00
C ALA A 27 -14.31 2.59 -7.79
N GLY A 28 -13.92 1.34 -7.52
CA GLY A 28 -12.55 0.93 -7.20
C GLY A 28 -12.39 0.50 -5.74
N THR A 29 -11.13 0.34 -5.33
CA THR A 29 -10.75 -0.15 -3.99
C THR A 29 -9.76 0.82 -3.36
N ILE A 30 -10.10 1.38 -2.20
CA ILE A 30 -9.19 2.23 -1.44
C ILE A 30 -8.34 1.37 -0.50
N LEU A 31 -7.03 1.52 -0.60
CA LEU A 31 -6.04 0.98 0.32
C LEU A 31 -5.59 2.07 1.28
N LYS A 32 -6.00 1.98 2.54
CA LYS A 32 -5.52 2.87 3.60
C LYS A 32 -4.27 2.31 4.23
N LEU A 33 -3.22 3.11 4.27
CA LEU A 33 -1.90 2.71 4.74
C LEU A 33 -1.67 3.23 6.16
N TYR A 34 -1.15 2.37 7.02
CA TYR A 34 -0.88 2.69 8.42
C TYR A 34 0.50 2.21 8.86
N SER A 35 1.10 2.93 9.81
CA SER A 35 2.35 2.56 10.47
C SER A 35 2.17 1.47 11.54
N LEU A 36 3.29 0.98 12.10
CA LEU A 36 3.28 0.06 13.26
C LEU A 36 2.56 0.68 14.48
N THR A 37 2.61 2.00 14.60
CA THR A 37 1.94 2.78 15.66
C THR A 37 0.50 3.15 15.31
N ASN A 38 -0.05 2.64 14.20
CA ASN A 38 -1.37 2.97 13.63
C ASN A 38 -1.51 4.43 13.16
N ASP A 39 -0.43 5.14 12.89
CA ASP A 39 -0.51 6.46 12.26
C ASP A 39 -0.95 6.32 10.81
N HIS A 40 -1.89 7.15 10.38
CA HIS A 40 -2.36 7.15 9.01
C HIS A 40 -1.30 7.75 8.08
N LEU A 41 -0.83 6.97 7.11
CA LEU A 41 0.24 7.35 6.20
C LEU A 41 -0.28 7.86 4.84
N GLY A 42 -1.50 7.49 4.47
CA GLY A 42 -2.14 7.92 3.23
C GLY A 42 -3.16 6.90 2.70
N ASP A 43 -3.96 7.35 1.73
CA ASP A 43 -4.99 6.58 1.05
C ASP A 43 -4.62 6.40 -0.42
N PHE A 44 -4.50 5.16 -0.89
CA PHE A 44 -4.29 4.84 -2.31
C PHE A 44 -5.59 4.33 -2.93
N ASN A 45 -6.06 4.94 -4.01
CA ASN A 45 -7.26 4.49 -4.70
C ASN A 45 -6.87 3.63 -5.92
N ALA A 46 -7.06 2.32 -5.83
CA ALA A 46 -6.88 1.42 -6.96
C ALA A 46 -8.11 1.47 -7.88
N THR A 47 -7.90 1.95 -9.10
CA THR A 47 -8.96 2.14 -10.09
C THR A 47 -9.23 0.89 -10.93
N SER A 48 -8.30 -0.08 -10.90
CA SER A 48 -8.47 -1.39 -11.53
C SER A 48 -8.01 -2.56 -10.64
N PRO A 49 -8.51 -3.78 -10.88
CA PRO A 49 -8.03 -4.99 -10.20
C PRO A 49 -6.52 -5.24 -10.39
N GLU A 50 -5.97 -4.94 -11.57
CA GLU A 50 -4.54 -5.11 -11.86
C GLU A 50 -3.69 -4.17 -11.01
N GLU A 51 -4.12 -2.92 -10.86
CA GLU A 51 -3.46 -1.93 -10.02
C GLU A 51 -3.49 -2.34 -8.54
N LEU A 52 -4.65 -2.78 -8.05
CA LEU A 52 -4.81 -3.32 -6.70
C LEU A 52 -3.85 -4.50 -6.45
N MET A 53 -3.82 -5.48 -7.35
CA MET A 53 -2.97 -6.66 -7.21
C MET A 53 -1.49 -6.32 -7.27
N ARG A 54 -1.09 -5.35 -8.11
CA ARG A 54 0.30 -4.87 -8.17
C ARG A 54 0.74 -4.28 -6.84
N VAL A 55 -0.08 -3.43 -6.21
CA VAL A 55 0.24 -2.81 -4.92
C VAL A 55 0.30 -3.83 -3.79
N LEU A 56 -0.68 -4.75 -3.72
CA LEU A 56 -0.69 -5.80 -2.71
C LEU A 56 0.53 -6.74 -2.83
N ASN A 57 0.91 -7.12 -4.06
CA ASN A 57 2.10 -7.94 -4.30
C ASN A 57 3.39 -7.23 -3.89
N LEU A 58 3.47 -5.93 -4.18
CA LEU A 58 4.63 -5.10 -3.85
C LEU A 58 4.79 -4.96 -2.32
N VAL A 59 3.70 -4.67 -1.60
CA VAL A 59 3.71 -4.62 -0.13
C VAL A 59 4.06 -5.99 0.47
N HIS A 60 3.46 -7.06 -0.03
CA HIS A 60 3.73 -8.42 0.44
C HIS A 60 5.19 -8.85 0.20
N SER A 61 5.80 -8.43 -0.91
CA SER A 61 7.23 -8.69 -1.18
C SER A 61 8.16 -7.96 -0.22
N TYR A 62 7.77 -6.76 0.23
CA TYR A 62 8.53 -5.98 1.21
C TYR A 62 8.47 -6.55 2.62
N GLY A 63 7.31 -7.01 3.06
CA GLY A 63 7.17 -7.71 4.36
C GLY A 63 7.97 -9.01 4.45
N LYS A 64 8.53 -9.49 3.33
CA LYS A 64 9.40 -10.67 3.25
C LYS A 64 10.89 -10.36 3.17
N ILE A 65 11.28 -9.09 3.06
CA ILE A 65 12.69 -8.73 3.20
C ILE A 65 13.03 -8.99 4.67
N PRO A 66 13.92 -9.94 4.99
CA PRO A 66 14.30 -10.19 6.37
C PRO A 66 14.84 -8.87 6.95
N THR A 67 14.30 -8.43 8.08
CA THR A 67 14.98 -7.44 8.90
C THR A 67 16.38 -7.99 9.18
N PRO A 68 17.47 -7.29 8.82
CA PRO A 68 18.81 -7.70 9.21
C PRO A 68 18.84 -7.81 10.73
N GLU A 69 19.25 -8.97 11.25
CA GLU A 69 19.52 -9.19 12.67
C GLU A 69 20.61 -8.24 13.19
#